data_AF-A0A6G1REY2-F1
#
_entry.id   AF-A0A6G1REY2-F1
#
_cell.length_a   1.000
_cell.length_b   1.000
_cell.length_c   1.000
_cell.angle_alpha   90.00
_cell.angle_beta   90.00
_cell.angle_gamma   90.00
#
_symmetry.space_group_name_H-M   'P 1'
#
loop_
_entity.id
_entity.type
_entity.pdbx_description
1 polymer ?
#
loop_
_entity_poly.entity_id
_entity_poly.type
_entity_poly.pdbx_seq_one_letter_code
_entity_poly.pdbx_strand_id
1 'polypeptide(L)'
;MAENGTDCDQRRIGMIKEQHNGSFTDSSLLSERKRRDREERLNIVLWRQPLVTLQYFFLETLINLKEWTIKLWHRRSILVSFLLMLAVLTATYYIEGTHQQYVRYMEKKFFWCAYWVGLGILSSVGLGTGLHTFLLYLGPHIASVTLAAYECNSVNFPEPPYPDQIICPDEETTEGSISLWAIISKVRLEACMWGAGTAIGELPPYFMARAARLSGAEPDDEEYQEFEEMLEHAETAQDFASRAKLAVQNLVQKVGFFGILACASIPNPLFDLAGITCGHFLVPFWTFFGATLIGKAVIKMHIQKLFVIITFSKHIVEQMVSLIG
;
A
#
# COMPACT_ATOMS: atom_id res chain seq x y z
N MET A 1 59.87 26.44 67.85
CA MET A 1 59.39 26.19 69.23
C MET A 1 58.84 24.77 69.23
N ALA A 2 59.25 23.99 70.24
CA ALA A 2 59.42 22.54 70.21
C ALA A 2 58.14 21.70 70.12
N GLU A 3 58.36 20.44 69.76
CA GLU A 3 57.50 19.26 69.84
C GLU A 3 56.74 19.12 71.16
N ASN A 4 55.57 18.48 71.11
CA ASN A 4 55.27 17.13 71.63
C ASN A 4 53.88 17.02 72.24
N GLY A 5 53.20 15.89 72.00
CA GLY A 5 51.99 15.51 72.75
C GLY A 5 51.03 14.59 72.00
N THR A 6 51.48 13.37 71.77
CA THR A 6 50.74 12.23 71.20
C THR A 6 49.62 11.69 72.09
N ASP A 7 48.57 11.19 71.42
CA ASP A 7 47.91 9.89 71.61
C ASP A 7 46.50 9.78 72.24
N CYS A 8 45.79 8.81 71.64
CA CYS A 8 44.64 8.03 72.09
C CYS A 8 43.19 8.47 71.81
N ASP A 9 42.52 7.51 71.18
CA ASP A 9 41.09 7.18 71.18
C ASP A 9 40.15 7.75 70.10
N GLN A 10 40.12 7.00 69.00
CA GLN A 10 38.96 6.14 68.69
C GLN A 10 37.64 6.87 68.39
N ARG A 11 37.44 7.25 67.12
CA ARG A 11 36.14 7.09 66.45
C ARG A 11 36.29 7.04 64.94
N ARG A 12 36.26 5.79 64.46
CA ARG A 12 36.01 5.39 63.08
C ARG A 12 34.62 5.94 62.68
N ILE A 13 34.58 7.14 62.09
CA ILE A 13 33.38 7.65 61.42
C ILE A 13 33.31 6.90 60.09
N GLY A 14 32.56 5.80 60.10
CA GLY A 14 32.13 5.14 58.88
C GLY A 14 31.33 6.12 58.04
N MET A 15 31.90 6.55 56.91
CA MET A 15 31.09 7.02 55.79
C MET A 15 30.14 5.87 55.44
N ILE A 16 28.88 6.01 55.84
CA ILE A 16 27.77 5.26 55.28
C ILE A 16 27.73 5.64 53.81
N LYS A 17 28.40 4.82 52.99
CA LYS A 17 28.17 4.73 51.57
C LYS A 17 26.77 4.16 51.45
N GLU A 18 25.75 5.03 51.42
CA GLU A 18 24.42 4.64 50.96
C GLU A 18 24.63 4.12 49.53
N GLN A 19 24.71 2.80 49.43
CA GLN A 19 24.63 2.10 48.17
C GLN A 19 23.29 2.47 47.58
N HIS A 20 23.34 3.24 46.49
CA HIS A 20 22.26 3.41 45.54
C HIS A 20 22.03 2.08 44.79
N ASN A 21 21.72 1.01 45.53
CA ASN A 21 21.43 -0.32 45.01
C ASN A 21 19.95 -0.47 44.62
N GLY A 22 19.10 0.54 44.85
CA GLY A 22 17.67 0.48 44.55
C GLY A 22 17.31 0.60 43.06
N SER A 23 18.15 1.28 42.26
CA SER A 23 17.82 1.57 40.85
C SER A 23 17.89 0.35 39.93
N PHE A 24 18.86 -0.55 40.14
CA PHE A 24 19.07 -1.72 39.28
C PHE A 24 18.07 -2.85 39.55
N THR A 25 17.76 -3.12 40.82
CA THR A 25 16.77 -4.16 41.20
C THR A 25 15.35 -3.78 40.80
N ASP A 26 14.97 -2.50 40.88
CA ASP A 26 13.66 -2.04 40.42
C ASP A 26 13.54 -2.16 38.89
N SER A 27 14.62 -1.88 38.15
CA SER A 27 14.65 -2.05 36.69
C SER A 27 14.56 -3.51 36.26
N SER A 28 15.22 -4.43 36.96
CA SER A 28 15.16 -5.86 36.65
C SER A 28 13.81 -6.49 37.04
N LEU A 29 13.21 -6.04 38.13
CA LEU A 29 11.87 -6.50 38.53
C LEU A 29 10.79 -5.96 37.57
N LEU A 30 10.93 -4.73 37.08
CA LEU A 30 10.06 -4.17 36.05
C LEU A 30 10.16 -4.95 34.73
N SER A 31 11.38 -5.32 34.30
CA SER A 31 11.56 -6.10 33.07
C SER A 31 11.01 -7.51 33.19
N GLU A 32 11.17 -8.19 34.34
CA GLU A 32 10.56 -9.51 34.59
C GLU A 32 9.03 -9.45 34.65
N ARG A 33 8.46 -8.37 35.20
CA ARG A 33 7.00 -8.18 35.23
C ARG A 33 6.45 -7.93 33.82
N LYS A 34 7.11 -7.06 33.04
CA LYS A 34 6.81 -6.84 31.62
C LYS A 34 6.88 -8.15 30.81
N ARG A 35 7.89 -8.98 31.05
CA ARG A 35 8.05 -10.27 30.34
C ARG A 35 6.91 -11.25 30.65
N ARG A 36 6.49 -11.34 31.91
CA ARG A 36 5.34 -12.17 32.31
C ARG A 36 4.03 -11.66 31.72
N ASP A 37 3.77 -10.35 31.80
CA ASP A 37 2.57 -9.75 31.21
C ASP A 37 2.50 -9.98 29.69
N ARG A 38 3.65 -10.05 29.01
CA ARG A 38 3.79 -10.40 27.60
C ARG A 38 3.51 -11.87 27.32
N GLU A 39 4.14 -12.78 28.08
CA GLU A 39 3.86 -14.21 27.97
C GLU A 39 2.37 -14.51 28.20
N GLU A 40 1.72 -13.77 29.10
CA GLU A 40 0.27 -13.82 29.30
C GLU A 40 -0.51 -13.30 28.09
N ARG A 41 -0.13 -12.16 27.48
CA ARG A 41 -0.75 -11.65 26.24
C ARG A 41 -0.64 -12.62 25.07
N LEU A 42 0.53 -13.24 24.88
CA LEU A 42 0.76 -14.28 23.87
C LEU A 42 -0.15 -15.49 24.04
N ASN A 43 -0.53 -15.79 25.29
CA ASN A 43 -1.44 -16.89 25.60
C ASN A 43 -2.92 -16.56 25.33
N ILE A 44 -3.27 -15.28 25.16
CA ILE A 44 -4.64 -14.80 24.84
C ILE A 44 -4.88 -14.95 23.34
N VAL A 45 -4.97 -16.21 22.89
CA VAL A 45 -5.31 -16.54 21.50
C VAL A 45 -6.71 -17.12 21.45
N LEU A 46 -7.46 -16.81 20.38
CA LEU A 46 -8.83 -17.28 20.16
C LEU A 46 -8.98 -18.80 20.36
N TRP A 47 -7.97 -19.57 19.93
CA TRP A 47 -7.96 -21.03 20.00
C TRP A 47 -7.61 -21.60 21.37
N ARG A 48 -6.96 -20.81 22.24
CA ARG A 48 -6.44 -21.25 23.54
C ARG A 48 -7.32 -20.79 24.70
N GLN A 49 -7.84 -19.56 24.62
CA GLN A 49 -8.71 -18.96 25.64
C GLN A 49 -9.88 -18.19 25.01
N PRO A 50 -10.80 -18.87 24.30
CA PRO A 50 -11.81 -18.21 23.47
C PRO A 50 -12.68 -17.19 24.22
N LEU A 51 -13.13 -17.51 25.44
CA LEU A 51 -14.01 -16.63 26.22
C LEU A 51 -13.30 -15.36 26.71
N VAL A 52 -12.05 -15.50 27.15
CA VAL A 52 -11.24 -14.38 27.66
C VAL A 52 -10.86 -13.44 26.51
N THR A 53 -10.42 -14.00 25.38
CA THR A 53 -10.14 -13.23 24.16
C THR A 53 -11.39 -12.50 23.67
N LEU A 54 -12.55 -13.15 23.65
CA LEU A 54 -13.81 -12.51 23.25
C LEU A 54 -14.16 -11.36 24.20
N GLN A 55 -14.08 -11.58 25.52
CA GLN A 55 -14.41 -10.57 26.52
C GLN A 55 -13.53 -9.32 26.38
N TYR A 56 -12.22 -9.50 26.25
CA TYR A 56 -11.30 -8.37 26.03
C TYR A 56 -11.55 -7.69 24.69
N PHE A 57 -11.79 -8.44 23.62
CA PHE A 57 -12.16 -7.88 22.32
C PHE A 57 -13.42 -7.01 22.40
N PHE A 58 -14.48 -7.50 23.04
CA PHE A 58 -15.72 -6.74 23.20
C PHE A 58 -15.52 -5.50 24.07
N LEU A 59 -14.79 -5.60 25.18
CA LEU A 59 -14.50 -4.46 26.04
C LEU A 59 -13.69 -3.38 25.31
N GLU A 60 -12.62 -3.78 24.62
CA GLU A 60 -11.78 -2.88 23.83
C GLU A 60 -12.57 -2.25 22.68
N THR A 61 -13.42 -3.02 22.02
CA THR A 61 -14.33 -2.51 20.98
C THR A 61 -15.27 -1.46 21.55
N LEU A 62 -15.84 -1.67 22.75
CA LEU A 62 -16.73 -0.70 23.41
C LEU A 62 -16.00 0.57 23.86
N ILE A 63 -14.78 0.43 24.41
CA ILE A 63 -13.94 1.58 24.80
C ILE A 63 -13.62 2.42 23.57
N ASN A 64 -13.15 1.79 22.50
CA ASN A 64 -12.89 2.46 21.23
C ASN A 64 -14.17 3.10 20.69
N LEU A 65 -15.31 2.40 20.67
CA LEU A 65 -16.59 2.97 20.23
C LEU A 65 -16.97 4.21 21.04
N LYS A 66 -16.78 4.19 22.36
CA LYS A 66 -17.03 5.34 23.22
C LYS A 66 -16.10 6.51 22.87
N GLU A 67 -14.82 6.25 22.68
CA GLU A 67 -13.86 7.30 22.31
C GLU A 67 -14.17 7.90 20.94
N TRP A 68 -14.43 7.05 19.94
CA TRP A 68 -14.83 7.47 18.60
C TRP A 68 -16.14 8.25 18.63
N THR A 69 -17.15 7.80 19.35
CA THR A 69 -18.44 8.52 19.48
C THR A 69 -18.27 9.88 20.15
N ILE A 70 -17.44 10.02 21.18
CA ILE A 70 -17.11 11.32 21.80
C ILE A 70 -16.39 12.24 20.80
N LYS A 71 -15.37 11.74 20.10
CA LYS A 71 -14.65 12.51 19.05
C LYS A 71 -15.59 12.95 17.94
N LEU A 72 -16.49 12.07 17.53
CA LEU A 72 -17.46 12.31 16.48
C LEU A 72 -18.54 13.32 16.92
N TRP A 73 -19.00 13.22 18.17
CA TRP A 73 -19.92 14.18 18.79
C TRP A 73 -19.30 15.57 18.90
N HIS A 74 -18.02 15.64 19.26
CA HIS A 74 -17.29 16.91 19.31
C HIS A 74 -17.21 17.56 17.91
N ARG A 75 -17.20 16.75 16.85
CA ARG A 75 -17.25 17.17 15.44
C ARG A 75 -18.65 17.06 14.82
N ARG A 76 -19.73 17.21 15.61
CA ARG A 76 -21.12 17.06 15.15
C ARG A 76 -21.48 17.89 13.91
N SER A 77 -20.87 19.06 13.72
CA SER A 77 -21.12 19.90 12.54
C SER A 77 -20.67 19.21 11.24
N ILE A 78 -19.52 18.54 11.27
CA ILE A 78 -18.99 17.77 10.14
C ILE A 78 -19.90 16.57 9.86
N LEU A 79 -20.37 15.89 10.91
CA LEU A 79 -21.33 14.80 10.77
C LEU A 79 -22.63 15.25 10.12
N VAL A 80 -23.24 16.33 10.63
CA VAL A 80 -24.51 16.84 10.11
C VAL A 80 -24.35 17.29 8.66
N SER A 81 -23.23 17.95 8.33
CA SER A 81 -22.89 18.31 6.94
C SER A 81 -22.76 17.08 6.04
N PHE A 82 -22.06 16.04 6.50
CA PHE A 82 -21.91 14.79 5.76
C PHE A 82 -23.24 14.04 5.58
N LEU A 83 -24.06 13.96 6.63
CA LEU A 83 -25.39 13.36 6.58
C LEU A 83 -26.33 14.14 5.65
N LEU A 84 -26.29 15.47 5.69
CA LEU A 84 -27.05 16.33 4.78
C LEU A 84 -26.61 16.11 3.33
N MET A 85 -25.30 16.05 3.07
CA MET A 85 -24.77 15.76 1.74
C MET A 85 -25.20 14.39 1.24
N LEU A 86 -25.12 13.35 2.09
CA LEU A 86 -25.64 12.01 1.77
C LEU A 86 -27.14 12.03 1.50
N ALA A 87 -27.93 12.76 2.28
CA ALA A 87 -29.36 12.89 2.07
C ALA A 87 -29.67 13.56 0.72
N VAL A 88 -28.93 14.61 0.34
CA VAL A 88 -29.06 15.27 -0.96
C VAL A 88 -28.67 14.34 -2.11
N LEU A 89 -27.58 13.58 -1.98
CA LEU A 89 -27.17 12.59 -2.99
C LEU A 89 -28.22 11.48 -3.14
N THR A 90 -28.76 11.00 -2.02
CA THR A 90 -29.80 9.97 -1.99
C THR A 90 -31.09 10.49 -2.63
N ALA A 91 -31.52 11.71 -2.29
CA ALA A 91 -32.66 12.35 -2.94
C ALA A 91 -32.44 12.52 -4.44
N THR A 92 -31.25 12.93 -4.86
CA THR A 92 -30.89 13.06 -6.28
C THR A 92 -30.94 11.72 -7.02
N TYR A 93 -30.62 10.61 -6.34
CA TYR A 93 -30.69 9.25 -6.89
C TYR A 93 -32.13 8.73 -7.07
N TYR A 94 -33.01 9.03 -6.11
CA TYR A 94 -34.41 8.56 -6.12
C TYR A 94 -35.36 9.47 -6.91
N ILE A 95 -35.04 10.76 -7.07
CA ILE A 95 -35.87 11.67 -7.86
C ILE A 95 -35.67 11.34 -9.34
N GLU A 96 -36.74 10.91 -10.01
CA GLU A 96 -36.73 10.69 -11.45
C GLU A 96 -36.61 12.04 -12.19
N GLY A 97 -35.67 12.13 -13.13
CA GLY A 97 -35.45 13.35 -13.92
C GLY A 97 -34.39 13.17 -15.00
N THR A 98 -34.12 14.25 -15.74
CA THR A 98 -33.09 14.27 -16.80
C THR A 98 -31.69 14.03 -16.24
N HIS A 99 -31.45 14.38 -14.98
CA HIS A 99 -30.19 14.10 -14.26
C HIS A 99 -29.93 12.60 -14.07
N GLN A 100 -30.96 11.74 -14.15
CA GLN A 100 -30.82 10.29 -13.96
C GLN A 100 -29.93 9.62 -15.01
N GLN A 101 -29.83 10.20 -16.22
CA GLN A 101 -28.89 9.73 -17.25
C GLN A 101 -27.44 9.91 -16.79
N TYR A 102 -27.12 11.06 -16.20
CA TYR A 102 -25.79 11.34 -15.65
C TYR A 102 -25.50 10.51 -14.41
N VAL A 103 -26.49 10.33 -13.51
CA VAL A 103 -26.35 9.50 -12.31
C VAL A 103 -26.02 8.05 -12.68
N ARG A 104 -26.78 7.44 -13.61
CA ARG A 104 -26.51 6.06 -14.08
C ARG A 104 -25.16 5.94 -14.80
N TYR A 105 -24.79 6.94 -15.60
CA TYR A 105 -23.48 6.96 -16.24
C TYR A 105 -22.34 7.04 -15.21
N MET A 106 -22.47 7.93 -14.21
CA MET A 106 -21.50 8.07 -13.13
C MET A 106 -21.41 6.81 -12.27
N GLU A 107 -22.53 6.18 -11.95
CA GLU A 107 -22.59 4.91 -11.22
C GLU A 107 -21.83 3.81 -11.97
N LYS A 108 -22.13 3.63 -13.25
CA LYS A 108 -21.43 2.65 -14.10
C LYS A 108 -19.92 2.92 -14.16
N LYS A 109 -19.51 4.16 -14.43
CA LYS A 109 -18.09 4.53 -14.48
C LYS A 109 -17.41 4.40 -13.12
N PHE A 110 -18.11 4.71 -12.03
CA PHE A 110 -17.58 4.58 -10.67
C PHE A 110 -17.32 3.11 -10.33
N PHE A 111 -18.29 2.22 -10.53
CA PHE A 111 -18.09 0.78 -10.30
C PHE A 111 -17.02 0.20 -11.22
N TRP A 112 -16.95 0.65 -12.48
CA TRP A 112 -15.89 0.26 -13.41
C TRP A 112 -14.51 0.68 -12.92
N CYS A 113 -14.33 1.95 -12.53
CA CYS A 113 -13.08 2.43 -11.96
C CYS A 113 -12.73 1.73 -10.64
N ALA A 114 -13.71 1.54 -9.76
CA ALA A 114 -13.52 0.86 -8.47
C ALA A 114 -13.07 -0.59 -8.66
N TYR A 115 -13.60 -1.29 -9.67
CA TYR A 115 -13.16 -2.64 -10.04
C TYR A 115 -11.68 -2.66 -10.43
N TRP A 116 -11.26 -1.79 -11.35
CA TRP A 116 -9.85 -1.72 -11.79
C TRP A 116 -8.90 -1.27 -10.68
N VAL A 117 -9.29 -0.29 -9.86
CA VAL A 117 -8.53 0.12 -8.67
C VAL A 117 -8.43 -1.04 -7.69
N GLY A 118 -9.53 -1.74 -7.40
CA GLY A 118 -9.57 -2.87 -6.48
C GLY A 118 -8.65 -4.01 -6.94
N LEU A 119 -8.70 -4.39 -8.21
CA LEU A 119 -7.77 -5.38 -8.77
C LEU A 119 -6.30 -4.90 -8.68
N GLY A 120 -6.04 -3.61 -8.90
CA GLY A 120 -4.72 -3.03 -8.72
C GLY A 120 -4.22 -3.10 -7.27
N ILE A 121 -5.09 -2.87 -6.29
CA ILE A 121 -4.77 -3.01 -4.87
C ILE A 121 -4.44 -4.47 -4.55
N LEU A 122 -5.31 -5.41 -4.95
CA LEU A 122 -5.12 -6.84 -4.72
C LEU A 122 -3.83 -7.38 -5.37
N SER A 123 -3.46 -6.82 -6.53
CA SER A 123 -2.21 -7.12 -7.23
C SER A 123 -0.96 -6.72 -6.43
N SER A 124 -1.08 -5.79 -5.49
CA SER A 124 0.05 -5.20 -4.76
C SER A 124 0.09 -5.53 -3.25
N VAL A 125 -1.05 -5.83 -2.60
CA VAL A 125 -1.12 -6.03 -1.15
C VAL A 125 -0.59 -7.41 -0.70
N GLY A 126 -0.24 -8.32 -1.63
CA GLY A 126 0.27 -9.66 -1.32
C GLY A 126 1.53 -10.05 -2.10
N LEU A 127 2.71 -9.75 -1.51
CA LEU A 127 4.01 -10.42 -1.71
C LEU A 127 4.31 -10.99 -3.13
N GLY A 128 4.36 -10.11 -4.13
CA GLY A 128 5.22 -10.36 -5.31
C GLY A 128 4.59 -10.98 -6.56
N THR A 129 3.28 -11.21 -6.65
CA THR A 129 2.66 -11.73 -7.89
C THR A 129 2.00 -10.66 -8.77
N GLY A 130 2.33 -9.38 -8.59
CA GLY A 130 1.68 -8.29 -9.34
C GLY A 130 1.82 -8.39 -10.88
N LEU A 131 2.88 -9.07 -11.37
CA LEU A 131 2.99 -9.43 -12.78
C LEU A 131 1.99 -10.51 -13.19
N HIS A 132 1.77 -11.54 -12.36
CA HIS A 132 0.78 -12.58 -12.64
C HIS A 132 -0.63 -12.00 -12.68
N THR A 133 -1.00 -11.16 -11.72
CA THR A 133 -2.32 -10.52 -11.70
C THR A 133 -2.50 -9.62 -12.92
N PHE A 134 -1.45 -8.90 -13.34
CA PHE A 134 -1.46 -8.15 -14.60
C PHE A 134 -1.71 -9.08 -15.81
N LEU A 135 -1.00 -10.20 -15.91
CA LEU A 135 -1.15 -11.16 -17.00
C LEU A 135 -2.50 -11.88 -17.00
N LEU A 136 -3.20 -11.95 -15.87
CA LEU A 136 -4.51 -12.61 -15.77
C LEU A 136 -5.68 -11.68 -16.06
N TYR A 137 -5.57 -10.38 -15.77
CA TYR A 137 -6.70 -9.45 -15.87
C TYR A 137 -6.44 -8.33 -16.88
N LEU A 138 -5.48 -7.44 -16.61
CA LEU A 138 -5.28 -6.24 -17.42
C LEU A 138 -4.62 -6.52 -18.77
N GLY A 139 -3.64 -7.43 -18.81
CA GLY A 139 -2.98 -7.86 -20.04
C GLY A 139 -3.95 -8.44 -21.07
N PRO A 140 -4.75 -9.46 -20.71
CA PRO A 140 -5.76 -10.03 -21.60
C PRO A 140 -6.81 -9.00 -22.06
N HIS A 141 -7.24 -8.09 -21.18
CA HIS A 141 -8.14 -7.01 -21.54
C HIS A 141 -7.54 -6.05 -22.60
N ILE A 142 -6.27 -5.66 -22.43
CA ILE A 142 -5.58 -4.81 -23.42
C ILE A 142 -5.41 -5.59 -24.74
N ALA A 143 -5.05 -6.88 -24.66
CA ALA A 143 -4.89 -7.73 -25.83
C ALA A 143 -6.20 -7.89 -26.60
N SER A 144 -7.33 -8.15 -25.93
CA SER A 144 -8.64 -8.31 -26.57
C SER A 144 -9.10 -7.03 -27.25
N VAL A 145 -8.91 -5.86 -26.62
CA VAL A 145 -9.22 -4.56 -27.23
C VAL A 145 -8.30 -4.27 -28.42
N THR A 146 -7.03 -4.67 -28.36
CA THR A 146 -6.07 -4.49 -29.45
C THR A 146 -6.43 -5.35 -30.65
N LEU A 147 -6.75 -6.63 -30.44
CA LEU A 147 -7.17 -7.54 -31.50
C LEU A 147 -8.47 -7.08 -32.16
N ALA A 148 -9.49 -6.76 -31.36
CA ALA A 148 -10.76 -6.22 -31.86
C ALA A 148 -10.57 -4.93 -32.64
N ALA A 149 -9.62 -4.08 -32.24
CA ALA A 149 -9.29 -2.89 -33.01
C ALA A 149 -8.78 -3.27 -34.40
N TYR A 150 -7.76 -4.12 -34.49
CA TYR A 150 -7.23 -4.53 -35.80
C TYR A 150 -8.22 -5.31 -36.67
N GLU A 151 -9.14 -6.08 -36.08
CA GLU A 151 -10.18 -6.81 -36.80
C GLU A 151 -11.28 -5.87 -37.32
N CYS A 152 -11.80 -4.99 -36.46
CA CYS A 152 -12.91 -4.11 -36.81
C CYS A 152 -12.48 -2.84 -37.55
N ASN A 153 -11.17 -2.54 -37.63
CA ASN A 153 -10.64 -1.23 -38.05
C ASN A 153 -11.29 -0.02 -37.35
N SER A 154 -11.84 -0.22 -36.15
CA SER A 154 -12.41 0.82 -35.30
C SER A 154 -12.06 0.61 -33.83
N VAL A 155 -12.13 1.68 -33.02
CA VAL A 155 -12.08 1.62 -31.55
C VAL A 155 -13.44 1.99 -30.92
N ASN A 156 -14.46 2.18 -31.74
CA ASN A 156 -15.81 2.55 -31.34
C ASN A 156 -16.62 1.31 -30.93
N PHE A 157 -16.10 0.59 -29.95
CA PHE A 157 -16.80 -0.52 -29.32
C PHE A 157 -17.86 -0.03 -28.31
N PRO A 158 -18.93 -0.80 -28.08
CA PRO A 158 -19.87 -0.56 -26.99
C PRO A 158 -19.14 -0.43 -25.65
N GLU A 159 -19.60 0.42 -24.73
CA GLU A 159 -18.90 0.63 -23.46
C GLU A 159 -18.80 -0.66 -22.63
N PRO A 160 -17.68 -0.89 -21.92
CA PRO A 160 -17.54 -2.07 -21.07
C PRO A 160 -18.57 -2.09 -19.91
N PRO A 161 -18.93 -3.27 -19.37
CA PRO A 161 -18.31 -4.58 -19.60
C PRO A 161 -18.58 -5.12 -21.00
N TYR A 162 -17.49 -5.49 -21.70
CA TYR A 162 -17.61 -6.15 -22.99
C TYR A 162 -18.16 -7.56 -22.77
N PRO A 163 -19.03 -8.08 -23.65
CA PRO A 163 -19.33 -9.52 -23.67
C PRO A 163 -18.05 -10.31 -23.95
N ASP A 164 -18.10 -11.65 -23.88
CA ASP A 164 -16.95 -12.53 -24.15
C ASP A 164 -16.21 -12.22 -25.46
N GLN A 165 -16.89 -11.54 -26.40
CA GLN A 165 -16.32 -11.01 -27.64
C GLN A 165 -16.72 -9.53 -27.82
N ILE A 166 -15.76 -8.69 -28.24
CA ILE A 166 -15.99 -7.30 -28.58
C ILE A 166 -16.67 -7.25 -29.96
N ILE A 167 -17.87 -6.70 -30.03
CA ILE A 167 -18.67 -6.62 -31.26
C ILE A 167 -18.24 -5.38 -32.07
N CYS A 168 -17.98 -5.57 -33.38
CA CYS A 168 -17.66 -4.48 -34.29
C CYS A 168 -18.87 -3.56 -34.52
N PRO A 169 -18.68 -2.25 -34.73
CA PRO A 169 -19.77 -1.34 -35.08
C PRO A 169 -20.37 -1.68 -36.45
N ASP A 170 -21.67 -1.45 -36.61
CA ASP A 170 -22.42 -1.72 -37.86
C ASP A 170 -22.11 -0.71 -38.99
N GLU A 171 -21.51 0.44 -38.66
CA GLU A 171 -21.12 1.46 -39.64
C GLU A 171 -19.71 1.16 -40.20
N GLU A 172 -19.60 1.03 -41.53
CA GLU A 172 -18.31 0.94 -42.23
C GLU A 172 -17.49 2.21 -41.97
N THR A 173 -16.58 2.15 -41.00
CA THR A 173 -15.62 3.22 -40.77
C THR A 173 -14.64 3.28 -41.93
N THR A 174 -14.46 4.50 -42.44
CA THR A 174 -13.59 4.94 -43.54
C THR A 174 -12.24 4.20 -43.58
N GLU A 175 -11.75 3.88 -44.78
CA GLU A 175 -10.47 3.22 -45.11
C GLU A 175 -9.22 3.88 -44.46
N GLY A 176 -9.04 3.69 -43.16
CA GLY A 176 -7.91 4.19 -42.39
C GLY A 176 -7.37 3.08 -41.51
N SER A 177 -6.05 2.85 -41.56
CA SER A 177 -5.41 1.94 -40.62
C SER A 177 -5.51 2.50 -39.20
N ILE A 178 -5.89 1.66 -38.24
CA ILE A 178 -5.90 2.06 -36.83
C ILE A 178 -4.50 2.42 -36.38
N SER A 179 -4.38 3.61 -35.78
CA SER A 179 -3.15 4.01 -35.11
C SER A 179 -3.03 3.35 -33.72
N LEU A 180 -1.80 2.97 -33.35
CA LEU A 180 -1.49 2.50 -32.00
C LEU A 180 -1.97 3.50 -30.93
N TRP A 181 -1.92 4.79 -31.21
CA TRP A 181 -2.38 5.86 -30.31
C TRP A 181 -3.89 5.79 -30.01
N ALA A 182 -4.71 5.38 -30.98
CA ALA A 182 -6.14 5.20 -30.78
C ALA A 182 -6.41 4.06 -29.77
N ILE A 183 -5.71 2.93 -29.92
CA ILE A 183 -5.81 1.77 -29.01
C ILE A 183 -5.32 2.15 -27.60
N ILE A 184 -4.16 2.81 -27.51
CA ILE A 184 -3.58 3.32 -26.25
C ILE A 184 -4.54 4.24 -25.50
N SER A 185 -5.30 5.05 -26.24
CA SER A 185 -6.26 5.99 -25.68
C SER A 185 -7.54 5.29 -25.24
N LYS A 186 -7.96 4.22 -25.94
CA LYS A 186 -9.15 3.44 -25.59
C LYS A 186 -9.00 2.71 -24.26
N VAL A 187 -7.85 2.09 -23.99
CA VAL A 187 -7.59 1.33 -22.74
C VAL A 187 -7.00 2.18 -21.61
N ARG A 188 -6.93 3.51 -21.78
CA ARG A 188 -6.18 4.40 -20.88
C ARG A 188 -6.79 4.43 -19.48
N LEU A 189 -8.11 4.45 -19.38
CA LEU A 189 -8.78 4.63 -18.10
C LEU A 189 -8.56 3.39 -17.21
N GLU A 190 -8.83 2.20 -17.76
CA GLU A 190 -8.65 0.90 -17.10
C GLU A 190 -7.20 0.73 -16.63
N ALA A 191 -6.27 1.03 -17.54
CA ALA A 191 -4.84 1.02 -17.27
C ALA A 191 -4.45 1.96 -16.11
N CYS A 192 -4.85 3.22 -16.17
CA CYS A 192 -4.51 4.20 -15.14
C CYS A 192 -5.16 3.88 -13.80
N MET A 193 -6.42 3.41 -13.78
CA MET A 193 -7.13 3.01 -12.56
C MET A 193 -6.46 1.81 -11.90
N TRP A 194 -6.05 0.81 -12.68
CA TRP A 194 -5.23 -0.29 -12.17
C TRP A 194 -3.92 0.21 -11.57
N GLY A 195 -3.17 1.04 -12.31
CA GLY A 195 -1.91 1.59 -11.82
C GLY A 195 -2.08 2.42 -10.55
N ALA A 196 -3.18 3.17 -10.42
CA ALA A 196 -3.53 3.88 -9.19
C ALA A 196 -3.82 2.91 -8.04
N GLY A 197 -4.55 1.83 -8.30
CA GLY A 197 -4.77 0.75 -7.33
C GLY A 197 -3.45 0.15 -6.83
N THR A 198 -2.50 -0.10 -7.73
CA THR A 198 -1.17 -0.61 -7.34
C THR A 198 -0.36 0.38 -6.51
N ALA A 199 -0.58 1.70 -6.66
CA ALA A 199 0.05 2.71 -5.79
C ALA A 199 -0.60 2.73 -4.40
N ILE A 200 -1.93 2.56 -4.33
CA ILE A 200 -2.66 2.42 -3.06
C ILE A 200 -2.22 1.15 -2.31
N GLY A 201 -1.96 0.06 -3.02
CA GLY A 201 -1.48 -1.18 -2.42
C GLY A 201 -0.09 -1.12 -1.78
N GLU A 202 0.69 -0.06 -2.03
CA GLU A 202 1.96 0.20 -1.30
C GLU A 202 1.77 0.98 0.01
N LEU A 203 0.56 1.48 0.29
CA LEU A 203 0.29 2.21 1.54
C LEU A 203 0.44 1.34 2.80
N PRO A 204 -0.04 0.08 2.85
CA PRO A 204 0.15 -0.77 4.01
C PRO A 204 1.63 -0.90 4.42
N PRO A 205 2.57 -1.36 3.57
CA PRO A 205 3.97 -1.48 3.97
C PRO A 205 4.62 -0.12 4.31
N TYR A 206 4.21 0.96 3.65
CA TYR A 206 4.69 2.31 3.98
C TYR A 206 4.29 2.76 5.38
N PHE A 207 3.01 2.63 5.74
CA PHE A 207 2.53 3.05 7.07
C PHE A 207 3.02 2.12 8.18
N MET A 208 3.12 0.81 7.90
CA MET A 208 3.71 -0.15 8.84
C MET A 208 5.17 0.21 9.15
N ALA A 209 6.02 0.37 8.13
CA ALA A 209 7.43 0.73 8.32
C ALA A 209 7.60 2.11 8.99
N ARG A 210 6.71 3.06 8.70
CA ARG A 210 6.70 4.38 9.33
C ARG A 210 6.31 4.32 10.80
N ALA A 211 5.26 3.56 11.13
CA ALA A 211 4.80 3.37 12.51
C ALA A 211 5.87 2.67 13.34
N ALA A 212 6.52 1.63 12.78
CA ALA A 212 7.64 0.93 13.40
C ALA A 212 8.79 1.89 13.73
N ARG A 213 9.17 2.77 12.79
CA ARG A 213 10.23 3.76 13.02
C ARG A 213 9.86 4.81 14.07
N LEU A 214 8.63 5.34 14.03
CA LEU A 214 8.18 6.40 14.94
C LEU A 214 7.94 5.92 16.37
N SER A 215 7.52 4.67 16.52
CA SER A 215 7.27 4.08 17.84
C SER A 215 8.57 3.80 18.60
N GLY A 216 9.73 3.85 17.92
CA GLY A 216 11.05 3.68 18.55
C GLY A 216 11.09 2.40 19.38
N ALA A 217 11.04 1.25 18.72
CA ALA A 217 10.68 -0.01 19.36
C ALA A 217 11.54 -0.32 20.61
N GLU A 218 10.86 -0.64 21.72
CA GLU A 218 11.36 -1.67 22.64
C GLU A 218 11.48 -2.96 21.78
N PRO A 219 12.61 -3.69 21.81
CA PRO A 219 12.94 -4.83 20.90
C PRO A 219 12.03 -6.07 21.04
N ASP A 220 10.91 -5.89 21.71
CA ASP A 220 10.07 -6.93 22.25
C ASP A 220 8.72 -6.93 21.46
N ASP A 221 8.25 -5.85 20.83
CA ASP A 221 6.94 -5.87 20.13
C ASP A 221 6.80 -7.02 19.09
N GLU A 222 5.77 -7.86 19.21
CA GLU A 222 5.57 -9.08 18.41
C GLU A 222 5.29 -8.73 16.94
N GLU A 223 4.49 -7.70 16.72
CA GLU A 223 4.19 -7.19 15.38
C GLU A 223 5.45 -6.60 14.72
N TYR A 224 6.40 -6.15 15.54
CA TYR A 224 7.71 -5.67 15.08
C TYR A 224 8.65 -6.83 14.74
N GLN A 225 8.70 -7.90 15.55
CA GLN A 225 9.51 -9.08 15.27
C GLN A 225 9.04 -9.82 14.01
N GLU A 226 7.73 -10.00 13.83
CA GLU A 226 7.18 -10.59 12.60
C GLU A 226 7.50 -9.72 11.37
N PHE A 227 7.47 -8.40 11.52
CA PHE A 227 7.83 -7.47 10.45
C PHE A 227 9.33 -7.50 10.14
N GLU A 228 10.19 -7.59 11.16
CA GLU A 228 11.65 -7.70 11.02
C GLU A 228 12.04 -9.04 10.41
N GLU A 229 11.40 -10.15 10.80
CA GLU A 229 11.58 -11.46 10.17
C GLU A 229 11.10 -11.50 8.71
N MET A 230 9.97 -10.84 8.38
CA MET A 230 9.51 -10.66 6.99
C MET A 230 10.51 -9.83 6.16
N LEU A 231 11.07 -8.78 6.76
CA LEU A 231 12.13 -7.97 6.18
C LEU A 231 13.40 -8.81 5.96
N GLU A 232 13.83 -9.57 6.95
CA GLU A 232 15.01 -10.44 6.88
C GLU A 232 14.83 -11.55 5.84
N HIS A 233 13.63 -12.14 5.69
CA HIS A 233 13.33 -13.11 4.65
C HIS A 233 13.35 -12.49 3.25
N ALA A 234 12.86 -11.26 3.11
CA ALA A 234 13.01 -10.49 1.87
C ALA A 234 14.48 -10.14 1.58
N GLU A 235 15.30 -9.92 2.62
CA GLU A 235 16.73 -9.59 2.53
C GLU A 235 17.63 -10.81 2.24
N THR A 236 17.36 -11.97 2.85
CA THR A 236 18.18 -13.19 2.70
C THR A 236 18.10 -13.80 1.29
N ALA A 237 17.07 -13.46 0.51
CA ALA A 237 16.96 -13.89 -0.89
C ALA A 237 17.94 -13.17 -1.86
N GLN A 238 18.78 -12.21 -1.43
CA GLN A 238 19.35 -11.20 -2.34
C GLN A 238 20.82 -10.76 -2.10
N ASP A 239 21.79 -11.39 -2.75
CA ASP A 239 23.20 -10.94 -2.74
C ASP A 239 23.52 -9.84 -3.79
N PHE A 240 22.81 -9.81 -4.93
CA PHE A 240 22.96 -8.76 -5.97
C PHE A 240 22.05 -7.54 -5.75
N ALA A 241 20.88 -7.76 -5.13
CA ALA A 241 19.92 -6.69 -4.87
C ALA A 241 20.25 -5.88 -3.60
N SER A 242 21.17 -6.34 -2.76
CA SER A 242 21.78 -5.53 -1.68
C SER A 242 22.47 -4.27 -2.22
N ARG A 243 23.21 -4.38 -3.34
CA ARG A 243 23.82 -3.23 -4.05
C ARG A 243 22.78 -2.32 -4.69
N ALA A 244 21.72 -2.90 -5.25
CA ALA A 244 20.60 -2.15 -5.80
C ALA A 244 19.83 -1.40 -4.70
N LYS A 245 19.64 -2.01 -3.52
CA LYS A 245 19.04 -1.40 -2.33
C LYS A 245 19.87 -0.22 -1.84
N LEU A 246 21.19 -0.37 -1.74
CA LEU A 246 22.07 0.74 -1.36
C LEU A 246 22.02 1.89 -2.38
N ALA A 247 21.93 1.56 -3.68
CA ALA A 247 21.78 2.55 -4.74
C ALA A 247 20.41 3.25 -4.69
N VAL A 248 19.32 2.52 -4.46
CA VAL A 248 17.96 3.05 -4.29
C VAL A 248 17.87 3.90 -3.03
N GLN A 249 18.46 3.47 -1.92
CA GLN A 249 18.54 4.24 -0.68
C GLN A 249 19.27 5.57 -0.91
N ASN A 250 20.45 5.52 -1.53
CA ASN A 250 21.20 6.73 -1.88
C ASN A 250 20.42 7.63 -2.83
N LEU A 251 19.68 7.07 -3.79
CA LEU A 251 18.86 7.82 -4.74
C LEU A 251 17.66 8.50 -4.07
N VAL A 252 16.94 7.78 -3.20
CA VAL A 252 15.79 8.31 -2.46
C VAL A 252 16.24 9.39 -1.47
N GLN A 253 17.35 9.18 -0.76
CA GLN A 253 17.90 10.19 0.16
C GLN A 253 18.43 11.43 -0.56
N LYS A 254 19.07 11.25 -1.74
CA LYS A 254 19.72 12.37 -2.46
C LYS A 254 18.79 13.14 -3.38
N VAL A 255 17.79 12.47 -3.96
CA VAL A 255 16.92 13.03 -5.01
C VAL A 255 15.46 13.17 -4.54
N GLY A 256 15.08 12.53 -3.43
CA GLY A 256 13.75 12.67 -2.83
C GLY A 256 12.65 12.21 -3.80
N PHE A 257 11.72 13.11 -4.14
CA PHE A 257 10.56 12.83 -4.99
C PHE A 257 10.92 12.13 -6.31
N PHE A 258 11.90 12.65 -7.05
CA PHE A 258 12.26 12.06 -8.36
C PHE A 258 12.98 10.72 -8.22
N GLY A 259 13.67 10.48 -7.11
CA GLY A 259 14.25 9.16 -6.81
C GLY A 259 13.17 8.12 -6.61
N ILE A 260 12.14 8.46 -5.82
CA ILE A 260 10.97 7.60 -5.60
C ILE A 260 10.21 7.36 -6.90
N LEU A 261 10.03 8.41 -7.72
CA LEU A 261 9.37 8.31 -9.02
C LEU A 261 10.09 7.34 -9.95
N ALA A 262 11.42 7.43 -10.03
CA ALA A 262 12.22 6.54 -10.85
C ALA A 262 12.09 5.08 -10.37
N CYS A 263 12.17 4.84 -9.06
CA CYS A 263 11.98 3.51 -8.48
C CYS A 263 10.57 2.94 -8.76
N ALA A 264 9.53 3.76 -8.62
CA ALA A 264 8.15 3.35 -8.87
C ALA A 264 7.84 3.08 -10.36
N SER A 265 8.64 3.64 -11.27
CA SER A 265 8.46 3.51 -12.71
C SER A 265 9.03 2.20 -13.30
N ILE A 266 9.90 1.50 -12.57
CA ILE A 266 10.58 0.28 -13.05
C ILE A 266 9.73 -0.97 -12.74
N PRO A 267 9.44 -1.84 -13.73
CA PRO A 267 8.66 -3.06 -13.52
C PRO A 267 9.49 -4.18 -12.85
N ASN A 268 9.27 -4.39 -11.53
CA ASN A 268 9.73 -5.49 -10.63
C ASN A 268 11.25 -5.73 -10.53
N PRO A 269 11.84 -6.08 -9.35
CA PRO A 269 11.28 -6.41 -8.03
C PRO A 269 11.45 -5.30 -6.96
N LEU A 270 11.85 -4.08 -7.34
CA LEU A 270 12.07 -2.94 -6.41
C LEU A 270 10.77 -2.31 -5.84
N PHE A 271 9.62 -2.79 -6.30
CA PHE A 271 8.29 -2.23 -6.07
C PHE A 271 7.86 -2.35 -4.59
N ASP A 272 8.00 -3.51 -3.96
CA ASP A 272 7.61 -3.69 -2.55
C ASP A 272 8.60 -3.04 -1.57
N LEU A 273 9.86 -2.89 -1.98
CA LEU A 273 10.93 -2.33 -1.15
C LEU A 273 10.83 -0.81 -0.99
N ALA A 274 10.29 -0.11 -2.00
CA ALA A 274 10.17 1.35 -1.98
C ALA A 274 9.23 1.82 -0.86
N GLY A 275 8.10 1.14 -0.65
CA GLY A 275 7.14 1.45 0.42
C GLY A 275 7.77 1.33 1.81
N ILE A 276 8.40 0.18 2.08
CA ILE A 276 9.07 -0.09 3.36
C ILE A 276 10.20 0.92 3.60
N THR A 277 11.06 1.13 2.60
CA THR A 277 12.21 2.05 2.69
C THR A 277 11.74 3.49 2.96
N CYS A 278 10.74 3.97 2.22
CA CYS A 278 10.20 5.32 2.40
C CYS A 278 9.51 5.49 3.76
N GLY A 279 8.83 4.46 4.24
CA GLY A 279 8.22 4.45 5.58
C GLY A 279 9.29 4.51 6.67
N HIS A 280 10.29 3.64 6.61
CA HIS A 280 11.40 3.58 7.57
C HIS A 280 12.21 4.90 7.61
N PHE A 281 12.42 5.56 6.48
CA PHE A 281 13.09 6.87 6.42
C PHE A 281 12.16 8.07 6.70
N LEU A 282 10.91 7.83 7.11
CA LEU A 282 9.93 8.86 7.47
C LEU A 282 9.67 9.89 6.35
N VAL A 283 9.79 9.48 5.08
CA VAL A 283 9.49 10.33 3.93
C VAL A 283 8.05 10.87 4.04
N PRO A 284 7.76 12.15 3.76
CA PRO A 284 6.40 12.67 3.81
C PRO A 284 5.44 11.89 2.91
N PHE A 285 4.21 11.65 3.38
CA PHE A 285 3.20 10.86 2.67
C PHE A 285 2.98 11.35 1.23
N TRP A 286 2.79 12.66 1.04
CA TRP A 286 2.50 13.21 -0.29
C TRP A 286 3.68 13.10 -1.27
N THR A 287 4.92 13.12 -0.76
CA THR A 287 6.11 12.92 -1.59
C THR A 287 6.18 11.48 -2.07
N PHE A 288 5.91 10.53 -1.17
CA PHE A 288 5.88 9.11 -1.49
C PHE A 288 4.70 8.75 -2.40
N PHE A 289 3.47 9.05 -1.97
CA PHE A 289 2.25 8.70 -2.68
C PHE A 289 2.13 9.40 -4.04
N GLY A 290 2.52 10.68 -4.13
CA GLY A 290 2.50 11.41 -5.40
C GLY A 290 3.49 10.81 -6.41
N ALA A 291 4.72 10.50 -5.97
CA ALA A 291 5.74 9.92 -6.83
C ALA A 291 5.37 8.49 -7.28
N THR A 292 4.82 7.67 -6.37
CA THR A 292 4.38 6.31 -6.69
C THR A 292 3.16 6.31 -7.59
N LEU A 293 2.19 7.20 -7.38
CA LEU A 293 1.02 7.33 -8.24
C LEU A 293 1.41 7.69 -9.67
N ILE A 294 2.28 8.69 -9.87
CA ILE A 294 2.75 9.08 -11.20
C ILE A 294 3.59 7.96 -11.83
N GLY A 295 4.53 7.40 -11.07
CA GLY A 295 5.42 6.34 -11.55
C GLY A 295 4.63 5.11 -12.01
N LYS A 296 3.60 4.72 -11.27
CA LYS A 296 2.81 3.52 -11.56
C LYS A 296 1.66 3.75 -12.52
N ALA A 297 0.80 4.74 -12.25
CA ALA A 297 -0.42 4.96 -13.04
C ALA A 297 -0.15 5.63 -14.38
N VAL A 298 0.97 6.35 -14.51
CA VAL A 298 1.34 7.05 -15.73
C VAL A 298 2.52 6.38 -16.42
N ILE A 299 3.70 6.29 -15.78
CA ILE A 299 4.90 5.86 -16.49
C ILE A 299 4.93 4.35 -16.74
N LYS A 300 4.98 3.56 -15.67
CA LYS A 300 5.02 2.09 -15.71
C LYS A 300 3.86 1.52 -16.50
N MET A 301 2.65 2.00 -16.23
CA MET A 301 1.46 1.54 -16.93
C MET A 301 1.51 1.83 -18.43
N HIS A 302 2.04 2.99 -18.84
CA HIS A 302 2.19 3.29 -20.26
C HIS A 302 3.21 2.39 -20.96
N ILE A 303 4.30 2.05 -20.28
CA ILE A 303 5.28 1.11 -20.80
C ILE A 303 4.66 -0.29 -20.94
N GLN A 304 3.98 -0.78 -19.90
CA GLN A 304 3.34 -2.10 -19.90
C GLN A 304 2.25 -2.22 -20.96
N LYS A 305 1.36 -1.23 -21.12
CA LYS A 305 0.33 -1.27 -22.16
C LYS A 305 0.92 -1.18 -23.56
N LEU A 306 1.95 -0.35 -23.78
CA LEU A 306 2.62 -0.25 -25.07
C LEU A 306 3.22 -1.59 -25.48
N PHE A 307 3.90 -2.26 -24.55
CA PHE A 307 4.45 -3.58 -24.78
C PHE A 307 3.37 -4.59 -25.19
N VAL A 308 2.24 -4.65 -24.48
CA VAL A 308 1.13 -5.53 -24.84
C VAL A 308 0.55 -5.17 -26.21
N ILE A 309 0.23 -3.90 -26.47
CA ILE A 309 -0.37 -3.47 -27.75
C ILE A 309 0.56 -3.79 -28.94
N ILE A 310 1.87 -3.56 -28.81
CA ILE A 310 2.84 -3.89 -29.86
C ILE A 310 2.93 -5.40 -30.09
N THR A 311 2.95 -6.19 -29.01
CA THR A 311 3.03 -7.65 -29.07
C THR A 311 1.82 -8.26 -29.79
N PHE A 312 0.63 -7.71 -29.54
CA PHE A 312 -0.62 -8.11 -30.19
C PHE A 312 -0.96 -7.28 -31.44
N SER A 313 0.02 -6.57 -32.01
CA SER A 313 -0.19 -5.83 -33.25
C SER A 313 -0.26 -6.79 -34.45
N LYS A 314 -1.14 -6.47 -35.41
CA LYS A 314 -1.40 -7.30 -36.60
C LYS A 314 -0.12 -7.81 -37.27
N HIS A 315 0.87 -6.95 -37.47
CA HIS A 315 2.14 -7.30 -38.12
C HIS A 315 2.98 -8.32 -37.34
N ILE A 316 3.10 -8.16 -36.01
CA ILE A 316 3.87 -9.07 -35.15
C ILE A 316 3.15 -10.40 -34.98
N VAL A 317 1.81 -10.36 -34.86
CA VAL A 317 0.98 -11.57 -34.78
C VAL A 317 1.07 -12.36 -36.08
N GLU A 318 0.94 -11.73 -37.24
CA GLU A 318 1.10 -12.38 -38.55
C GLU A 318 2.50 -12.99 -38.71
N GLN A 319 3.56 -12.27 -38.29
CA GLN A 319 4.93 -12.81 -38.28
C GLN A 319 5.07 -14.03 -37.38
N MET A 320 4.58 -13.99 -36.15
CA MET A 320 4.62 -15.14 -35.23
C MET A 320 3.83 -16.34 -35.77
N VAL A 321 2.64 -16.11 -36.33
CA VAL A 321 1.82 -17.17 -36.93
C VAL A 321 2.57 -17.81 -38.10
N SER A 322 3.17 -17.00 -38.99
CA SER A 322 3.96 -17.52 -40.12
C SER A 322 5.26 -18.24 -39.73
N LEU A 323 5.77 -17.99 -38.51
CA LEU A 323 6.98 -18.63 -37.98
C LEU A 323 6.65 -19.96 -37.28
N ILE A 324 5.41 -20.11 -36.81
CA ILE A 324 4.88 -21.30 -36.13
C ILE A 324 4.16 -22.23 -37.14
N GLY A 325 3.75 -21.75 -38.31
CA GLY A 325 3.11 -22.53 -39.38
C GLY A 325 3.28 -21.93 -40.76
#